data_AF-A0A1A8G264-F1
#
_entry.id   AF-A0A1A8G264-F1
#
_cell.length_a   1.000
_cell.length_b   1.000
_cell.length_c   1.000
_cell.angle_alpha   90.00
_cell.angle_beta   90.00
_cell.angle_gamma   90.00
#
_symmetry.space_group_name_H-M   'P 1'
#
loop_
_entity.id
_entity.type
_entity.pdbx_description
1 polymer ?
#
loop_
_entity_poly.entity_id
_entity_poly.type
_entity_poly.pdbx_seq_one_letter_code
_entity_poly.pdbx_strand_id
1 'polypeptide(L)' 'QEEQELEDLTGPMKSYLQEHLMPVLTRGLIHCCRRQPPDPVAFLSEFLFQNGPFNAS' A
#
# COMPACT_ATOMS: atom_id res chain seq x y z
N GLN A 1 -5.35 21.17 20.48
CA GLN A 1 -3.89 21.36 20.53
C GLN A 1 -3.20 20.01 20.36
N GLU A 2 -3.52 19.03 21.20
CA GLU A 2 -3.00 17.65 21.12
C GLU A 2 -3.29 16.91 19.80
N GLU A 3 -4.49 17.05 19.22
CA GLU A 3 -4.82 16.46 17.90
C GLU A 3 -3.95 16.99 16.76
N GLN A 4 -3.64 18.30 16.77
CA GLN A 4 -2.80 18.93 15.76
C GLN A 4 -1.34 18.48 15.90
N GLU A 5 -0.85 18.33 17.12
CA GLU A 5 0.50 17.82 17.39
C GLU A 5 0.64 16.36 16.94
N LEU A 6 -0.39 15.54 17.16
CA LEU A 6 -0.46 14.17 16.65
C LEU A 6 -0.53 14.13 15.11
N GLU A 7 -1.27 15.05 14.50
CA GLU A 7 -1.35 15.21 13.04
C GLU A 7 0.00 15.60 12.45
N ASP A 8 0.74 16.52 13.07
CA ASP A 8 2.07 16.92 12.58
C ASP A 8 3.09 15.78 12.67
N LEU A 9 3.00 14.95 13.71
CA LEU A 9 3.85 13.77 13.88
C LEU A 9 3.53 12.63 12.91
N THR A 10 2.24 12.40 12.63
CA THR A 10 1.77 11.21 11.88
C THR A 10 1.35 11.51 10.45
N GLY A 11 1.06 12.76 10.13
CA GLY A 11 0.56 13.25 8.85
C GLY A 11 1.46 12.90 7.69
N PRO A 12 2.77 13.21 7.73
CA PRO A 12 3.68 12.86 6.64
C PRO A 12 3.70 11.36 6.31
N MET A 13 3.67 10.52 7.35
CA MET A 13 3.63 9.07 7.17
C MET A 13 2.28 8.61 6.60
N LYS A 14 1.17 9.14 7.13
CA LYS A 14 -0.17 8.85 6.61
C LYS A 14 -0.31 9.25 5.14
N SER A 15 0.16 10.44 4.76
CA SER A 15 0.16 10.91 3.37
C SER A 15 0.99 9.99 2.48
N TYR A 16 2.20 9.63 2.89
CA TYR A 16 3.04 8.71 2.10
C TYR A 16 2.36 7.35 1.89
N LEU A 17 1.77 6.78 2.95
CA LEU A 17 1.01 5.54 2.84
C LEU A 17 -0.16 5.71 1.86
N GLN A 18 -0.99 6.75 2.04
CA GLN A 18 -2.19 6.99 1.25
C GLN A 18 -1.90 7.30 -0.23
N GLU A 19 -0.86 8.06 -0.52
CA GLU A 19 -0.53 8.50 -1.87
C GLU A 19 0.18 7.41 -2.68
N HIS A 20 1.07 6.63 -2.03
CA HIS A 20 1.94 5.71 -2.75
C HIS A 20 1.61 4.24 -2.54
N LEU A 21 1.30 3.83 -1.31
CA LEU A 21 1.16 2.41 -0.97
C LEU A 21 -0.29 1.93 -1.02
N MET A 22 -1.22 2.69 -0.45
CA MET A 22 -2.64 2.32 -0.37
C MET A 22 -3.28 2.04 -1.74
N PRO A 23 -3.01 2.80 -2.82
CA PRO A 23 -3.60 2.52 -4.12
C PRO A 23 -3.10 1.20 -4.71
N VAL A 24 -1.80 0.91 -4.57
CA VAL A 24 -1.18 -0.32 -5.07
C VAL A 24 -1.67 -1.52 -4.27
N LEU A 25 -1.70 -1.42 -2.94
CA LEU A 25 -2.17 -2.48 -2.04
C LEU A 25 -3.65 -2.80 -2.29
N THR A 26 -4.50 -1.77 -2.42
CA THR A 26 -5.93 -1.96 -2.70
C THR A 26 -6.13 -2.71 -4.02
N ARG A 27 -5.42 -2.31 -5.09
CA ARG A 27 -5.47 -3.02 -6.38
C ARG A 27 -4.98 -4.46 -6.27
N GLY A 28 -3.87 -4.68 -5.56
CA GLY A 28 -3.30 -6.01 -5.34
C GLY A 28 -4.25 -6.95 -4.60
N LEU A 29 -4.89 -6.45 -3.54
CA LEU A 29 -5.90 -7.20 -2.78
C LEU A 29 -7.12 -7.56 -3.63
N ILE A 30 -7.65 -6.60 -4.41
CA ILE A 30 -8.76 -6.89 -5.35
C ILE A 30 -8.35 -7.97 -6.35
N HIS A 31 -7.12 -7.92 -6.88
CA HIS A 31 -6.64 -8.92 -7.84
C HIS A 31 -6.45 -10.29 -7.20
N CYS A 32 -5.90 -10.32 -5.98
CA CYS A 32 -5.72 -11.53 -5.18
C CYS A 32 -7.07 -12.21 -4.90
N CYS A 33 -8.08 -11.45 -4.46
CA CYS A 33 -9.42 -11.98 -4.22
C CYS A 33 -10.10 -12.53 -5.49
N ARG A 34 -9.84 -11.92 -6.65
CA ARG A 34 -10.38 -12.40 -7.94
C ARG A 34 -9.68 -13.67 -8.43
N ARG A 35 -8.36 -13.75 -8.26
CA ARG A 35 -7.55 -14.88 -8.73
C ARG A 35 -7.58 -16.08 -7.78
N GLN A 36 -7.81 -15.83 -6.49
CA GLN A 36 -7.74 -16.82 -5.40
C GLN A 36 -6.51 -17.73 -5.55
N PRO A 37 -5.29 -17.16 -5.55
CA PRO A 37 -4.07 -17.93 -5.72
C PRO A 37 -3.87 -18.91 -4.55
N PRO A 38 -3.15 -20.02 -4.76
CA PRO A 38 -2.83 -20.96 -3.69
C PRO A 38 -2.01 -20.33 -2.54
N ASP A 39 -1.17 -19.35 -2.88
CA ASP A 39 -0.42 -18.54 -1.91
C ASP A 39 -0.73 -17.04 -2.12
N PRO A 40 -1.69 -16.47 -1.38
CA PRO A 40 -2.08 -15.07 -1.51
C PRO A 40 -1.00 -14.10 -1.01
N VAL A 41 -0.13 -14.53 -0.08
CA VAL A 41 0.93 -13.67 0.46
C VAL A 41 2.05 -13.54 -0.56
N ALA A 42 2.50 -14.65 -1.14
CA ALA A 42 3.50 -14.63 -2.21
C ALA A 42 2.99 -13.82 -3.42
N PHE A 43 1.75 -14.08 -3.87
CA PHE A 43 1.13 -13.34 -4.97
C PHE A 43 1.11 -11.83 -4.71
N LEU A 44 0.64 -11.41 -3.52
CA LEU A 44 0.55 -10.00 -3.19
C LEU A 44 1.93 -9.36 -3.07
N SER A 45 2.93 -10.06 -2.54
CA SER A 45 4.30 -9.56 -2.45
C SER A 45 4.88 -9.25 -3.84
N GLU A 46 4.76 -10.19 -4.79
CA GLU A 46 5.20 -9.98 -6.18
C GLU A 46 4.45 -8.82 -6.84
N PHE A 47 3.12 -8.75 -6.63
CA PHE A 47 2.30 -7.67 -7.17
C PHE A 47 2.77 -6.30 -6.67
N LEU A 48 3.04 -6.18 -5.36
CA LEU A 48 3.53 -4.96 -4.74
C LEU A 48 4.94 -4.59 -5.23
N PHE A 49 5.84 -5.55 -5.39
CA PHE A 49 7.17 -5.29 -5.96
C PHE A 49 7.11 -4.80 -7.41
N GLN A 50 6.24 -5.39 -8.22
CA GLN A 50 6.11 -5.03 -9.65
C GLN A 50 5.41 -3.69 -9.87
N ASN A 51 4.48 -3.31 -9.00
CA ASN A 51 3.61 -2.15 -9.20
C ASN A 51 3.83 -1.01 -8.19
N GLY A 52 4.75 -1.20 -7.24
CA GLY A 52 5.07 -0.24 -6.21
C GLY A 52 5.91 0.93 -6.71
N PRO A 53 6.01 2.02 -5.92
CA PRO A 53 6.78 3.21 -6.29
C PRO A 53 8.28 2.94 -6.47
N PHE A 54 8.79 1.84 -5.93
CA PHE A 54 10.20 1.42 -6.07
C PHE A 54 10.55 0.89 -7.47
N ASN A 55 9.55 0.53 -8.29
CA ASN A 55 9.77 0.04 -9.67
C ASN A 55 9.50 1.11 -10.74
N ALA A 56 9.17 2.35 -10.36
CA ALA A 56 9.03 3.46 -11.29
C ALA A 56 10.41 4.13 -11.50
N SER A 57 11.24 3.53 -12.37
CA SER A 57 12.46 4.14 -12.92
C SER A 57 12.25 4.60 -14.35
#